data_AF-A0A3D3RJU9-F1
#
_entry.id   AF-A0A3D3RJU9-F1
#
_cell.length_a   1.000
_cell.length_b   1.000
_cell.length_c   1.000
_cell.angle_alpha   90.00
_cell.angle_beta   90.00
_cell.angle_gamma   90.00
#
_symmetry.space_group_name_H-M   'P 1'
#
loop_
_entity.id
_entity.type
_entity.pdbx_description
1 polymer ?
#
loop_
_entity_poly.entity_id
_entity_poly.type
_entity_poly.pdbx_seq_one_letter_code
_entity_poly.pdbx_strand_id
1 'polypeptide(L)'
;QYVAEKLTENKVSDTVWKTWKERDGKKYFLVDEPYNSVYYLLGAVGQISLFDQLQGYVGVDQIQDGNLAQTNLQIPGMGGRDLSDVKVYTKDDAEYLNIAGKNYISEDAIEKLPTKSFTVKLNDENKWYRVNKAAGKTVTIQTPKNGSVALYDKDGAMLNYSTITGEKKMKLPKDAMLVLIGESGSSFKLTYAKTK
;
A
#
# COMPACT_ATOMS: atom_id res chain seq x y z
N GLN A 1 -32.81 3.73 -10.58
CA GLN A 1 -31.83 3.74 -9.47
C GLN A 1 -31.45 2.28 -9.24
N TYR A 2 -30.25 1.85 -9.65
CA TYR A 2 -29.76 0.50 -9.38
C TYR A 2 -29.21 0.50 -7.95
N VAL A 3 -29.95 -0.10 -7.00
CA VAL A 3 -29.61 -0.01 -5.56
C VAL A 3 -28.88 -1.27 -5.06
N ALA A 4 -29.01 -2.39 -5.77
CA ALA A 4 -28.18 -3.59 -5.59
C ALA A 4 -28.35 -4.52 -6.81
N GLU A 5 -27.25 -5.01 -7.37
CA GLU A 5 -27.26 -6.08 -8.37
C GLU A 5 -26.62 -7.33 -7.77
N LYS A 6 -27.28 -8.47 -7.92
CA LYS A 6 -26.75 -9.76 -7.45
C LYS A 6 -25.65 -10.19 -8.42
N LEU A 7 -24.44 -10.39 -7.90
CA LEU A 7 -23.33 -10.96 -8.68
C LEU A 7 -23.72 -12.35 -9.20
N THR A 8 -23.41 -12.61 -10.47
CA THR A 8 -23.56 -13.94 -11.05
C THR A 8 -22.52 -14.88 -10.46
N GLU A 9 -22.78 -16.18 -10.45
CA GLU A 9 -21.76 -17.15 -10.03
C GLU A 9 -20.53 -17.04 -10.94
N ASN A 10 -19.32 -16.99 -10.36
CA ASN A 10 -18.06 -17.05 -11.11
C ASN A 10 -17.27 -18.30 -10.70
N LYS A 11 -17.36 -19.37 -11.50
CA LYS A 11 -16.68 -20.63 -11.22
C LYS A 11 -15.22 -20.54 -11.66
N VAL A 12 -14.32 -20.54 -10.68
CA VAL A 12 -12.86 -20.64 -10.88
C VAL A 12 -12.37 -22.02 -10.47
N SER A 13 -11.22 -22.44 -11.00
CA SER A 13 -10.59 -23.70 -10.57
C SER A 13 -10.08 -23.62 -9.13
N ASP A 14 -9.97 -24.76 -8.45
CA ASP A 14 -9.42 -24.85 -7.10
C ASP A 14 -8.01 -24.27 -7.00
N THR A 15 -7.18 -24.49 -8.03
CA THR A 15 -5.82 -23.93 -8.12
C THR A 15 -5.86 -22.41 -8.13
N VAL A 16 -6.70 -21.80 -8.97
CA VAL A 16 -6.85 -20.34 -9.04
C VAL A 16 -7.35 -19.79 -7.71
N TRP A 17 -8.38 -20.41 -7.13
CA TRP A 17 -8.92 -19.97 -5.85
C TRP A 17 -7.88 -20.05 -4.72
N LYS A 18 -7.10 -21.13 -4.68
CA LYS A 18 -6.01 -21.30 -3.72
C LYS A 18 -4.96 -20.18 -3.84
N THR A 19 -4.56 -19.83 -5.07
CA THR A 19 -3.62 -18.72 -5.31
C THR A 19 -4.13 -17.40 -4.74
N TRP A 20 -5.42 -17.08 -4.93
CA TRP A 20 -6.01 -15.88 -4.34
C TRP A 20 -6.12 -15.97 -2.81
N LYS A 21 -6.43 -17.15 -2.27
CA LYS A 21 -6.48 -17.38 -0.82
C LYS A 21 -5.14 -17.18 -0.12
N GLU A 22 -4.02 -17.41 -0.80
CA GLU A 22 -2.69 -17.08 -0.27
C GLU A 22 -2.47 -15.56 -0.10
N ARG A 23 -3.28 -14.72 -0.76
CA ARG A 23 -3.26 -13.26 -0.64
C ARG A 23 -4.31 -12.70 0.31
N ASP A 24 -5.23 -13.54 0.78
CA ASP A 24 -6.30 -13.14 1.68
C ASP A 24 -5.71 -12.58 2.99
N GLY A 25 -6.04 -11.33 3.30
CA GLY A 25 -5.51 -10.61 4.45
C GLY A 25 -4.17 -9.91 4.24
N LYS A 26 -3.48 -10.12 3.11
CA LYS A 26 -2.19 -9.45 2.85
C LYS A 26 -2.37 -7.97 2.58
N LYS A 27 -1.47 -7.17 3.16
CA LYS A 27 -1.40 -5.73 2.92
C LYS A 27 -0.52 -5.40 1.73
N TYR A 28 -0.88 -4.34 1.02
CA TYR A 28 -0.15 -3.79 -0.12
C TYR A 28 0.01 -2.28 0.05
N PHE A 29 1.19 -1.75 -0.27
CA PHE A 29 1.60 -0.39 0.08
C PHE A 29 1.93 0.45 -1.15
N LEU A 30 1.35 1.64 -1.28
CA LEU A 30 1.45 2.51 -2.47
C LEU A 30 2.89 3.01 -2.73
N VAL A 31 3.42 2.78 -3.93
CA VAL A 31 4.85 3.04 -4.23
C VAL A 31 5.13 4.10 -5.30
N ASP A 32 4.16 4.53 -6.09
CA ASP A 32 4.40 5.27 -7.34
C ASP A 32 3.73 6.65 -7.41
N GLU A 33 3.15 7.11 -6.31
CA GLU A 33 2.52 8.44 -6.23
C GLU A 33 3.50 9.54 -5.78
N PRO A 34 3.30 10.80 -6.24
CA PRO A 34 4.17 11.90 -5.84
C PRO A 34 3.99 12.30 -4.37
N TYR A 35 4.98 13.03 -3.83
CA TYR A 35 5.04 13.47 -2.42
C TYR A 35 3.86 14.31 -1.94
N ASN A 36 3.05 14.86 -2.86
CA ASN A 36 1.89 15.68 -2.58
C ASN A 36 0.56 14.98 -2.95
N SER A 37 0.60 13.67 -3.21
CA SER A 37 -0.60 12.91 -3.53
C SER A 37 -1.55 12.79 -2.35
N VAL A 38 -2.84 12.93 -2.63
CA VAL A 38 -3.93 12.69 -1.68
C VAL A 38 -4.09 11.19 -1.38
N TYR A 39 -3.54 10.29 -2.20
CA TYR A 39 -3.65 8.85 -1.96
C TYR A 39 -2.89 8.40 -0.72
N TYR A 40 -1.85 9.14 -0.31
CA TYR A 40 -1.23 8.92 1.00
C TYR A 40 -2.18 9.20 2.17
N LEU A 41 -3.25 9.96 1.98
CA LEU A 41 -4.31 10.14 2.98
C LEU A 41 -5.41 9.08 2.85
N LEU A 42 -5.82 8.75 1.63
CA LEU A 42 -7.07 8.02 1.37
C LEU A 42 -6.90 6.53 1.09
N GLY A 43 -5.71 6.09 0.70
CA GLY A 43 -5.51 4.73 0.20
C GLY A 43 -4.05 4.33 0.09
N ALA A 44 -3.22 4.72 1.06
CA ALA A 44 -1.79 4.39 1.05
C ALA A 44 -1.51 2.90 1.29
N VAL A 45 -2.45 2.22 1.97
CA VAL A 45 -2.38 0.82 2.36
C VAL A 45 -3.70 0.17 1.94
N GLY A 46 -3.61 -0.79 1.03
CA GLY A 46 -4.71 -1.66 0.64
C GLY A 46 -4.57 -3.04 1.26
N GLN A 47 -5.65 -3.82 1.26
CA GLN A 47 -5.64 -5.22 1.67
C GLN A 47 -6.55 -6.01 0.75
N ILE A 48 -6.07 -7.17 0.27
CA ILE A 48 -6.95 -8.14 -0.40
C ILE A 48 -7.76 -8.85 0.67
N SER A 49 -9.09 -8.83 0.55
CA SER A 49 -9.99 -9.52 1.46
C SER A 49 -10.95 -10.37 0.65
N LEU A 50 -10.95 -11.68 0.92
CA LEU A 50 -11.83 -12.64 0.26
C LEU A 50 -12.92 -13.09 1.22
N PHE A 51 -14.07 -13.44 0.65
CA PHE A 51 -15.19 -14.00 1.40
C PHE A 51 -15.54 -15.35 0.79
N ASP A 52 -15.63 -16.40 1.61
CA ASP A 52 -15.91 -17.76 1.12
C ASP A 52 -17.26 -17.84 0.40
N GLN A 53 -18.22 -17.00 0.78
CA GLN A 53 -19.53 -16.89 0.14
C GLN A 53 -19.47 -16.23 -1.25
N LEU A 54 -18.35 -15.59 -1.60
CA LEU A 54 -18.09 -14.92 -2.87
C LEU A 54 -16.88 -15.54 -3.58
N GLN A 55 -16.85 -16.88 -3.64
CA GLN A 55 -15.82 -17.58 -4.40
C GLN A 55 -15.79 -17.11 -5.87
N GLY A 56 -14.59 -16.90 -6.39
CA GLY A 56 -14.38 -16.36 -7.74
C GLY A 56 -14.39 -14.83 -7.80
N TYR A 57 -14.43 -14.12 -6.67
CA TYR A 57 -14.43 -12.67 -6.65
C TYR A 57 -13.37 -12.08 -5.71
N VAL A 58 -12.89 -10.89 -6.07
CA VAL A 58 -12.16 -9.96 -5.20
C VAL A 58 -13.00 -8.70 -5.12
N GLY A 59 -13.66 -8.46 -3.98
CA GLY A 59 -14.68 -7.41 -3.90
C GLY A 59 -15.80 -7.65 -4.91
N VAL A 60 -15.93 -6.77 -5.91
CA VAL A 60 -16.91 -6.88 -7.01
C VAL A 60 -16.30 -7.42 -8.32
N ASP A 61 -14.99 -7.64 -8.35
CA ASP A 61 -14.26 -8.03 -9.54
C ASP A 61 -14.23 -9.54 -9.71
N GLN A 62 -14.57 -10.00 -10.92
CA GLN A 62 -14.54 -11.41 -11.27
C GLN A 62 -13.10 -11.85 -11.49
N ILE A 63 -12.65 -12.83 -10.71
CA ILE A 63 -11.37 -13.50 -10.91
C ILE A 63 -11.39 -14.17 -12.29
N GLN A 64 -10.44 -13.80 -13.15
CA GLN A 64 -10.23 -14.37 -14.49
C GLN A 64 -9.16 -15.45 -14.45
N ASP A 65 -8.09 -15.23 -13.69
CA ASP A 65 -6.98 -16.17 -13.51
C ASP A 65 -6.29 -15.96 -12.16
N GLY A 66 -5.12 -16.57 -11.95
CA GLY A 66 -4.37 -16.46 -10.69
C GLY A 66 -3.84 -15.07 -10.36
N ASN A 67 -3.91 -14.10 -11.27
CA ASN A 67 -3.29 -12.77 -11.16
C ASN A 67 -4.21 -11.63 -11.63
N LEU A 68 -5.37 -11.92 -12.21
CA LEU A 68 -6.31 -10.90 -12.69
C LEU A 68 -7.70 -11.12 -12.08
N ALA A 69 -8.23 -10.08 -11.43
CA ALA A 69 -9.66 -9.94 -11.19
C ALA A 69 -10.14 -8.66 -11.90
N GLN A 70 -11.20 -8.78 -12.68
CA GLN A 70 -11.67 -7.73 -13.58
C GLN A 70 -13.14 -7.41 -13.33
N THR A 71 -13.48 -6.12 -13.38
CA THR A 71 -14.87 -5.72 -13.29
C THR A 71 -15.60 -6.01 -14.60
N ASN A 72 -16.66 -6.83 -14.55
CA ASN A 72 -17.55 -7.07 -15.69
C ASN A 72 -18.90 -6.33 -15.55
N LEU A 73 -19.10 -5.59 -14.46
CA LEU A 73 -20.28 -4.76 -14.22
C LEU A 73 -20.14 -3.42 -14.94
N GLN A 74 -21.07 -3.12 -15.85
CA GLN A 74 -21.18 -1.79 -16.44
C GLN A 74 -22.18 -0.97 -15.60
N ILE A 75 -21.70 -0.32 -14.54
CA ILE A 75 -22.55 0.55 -13.71
C ILE A 75 -22.67 1.93 -14.40
N PRO A 76 -23.85 2.35 -14.87
CA PRO A 76 -23.99 3.64 -15.54
C PRO A 76 -23.77 4.81 -14.57
N GLY A 77 -23.19 5.90 -15.08
CA GLY A 77 -22.96 7.12 -14.30
C GLY A 77 -21.75 7.02 -13.36
N MET A 78 -21.79 7.75 -12.24
CA MET A 78 -20.65 7.84 -11.31
C MET A 78 -20.27 6.51 -10.65
N GLY A 79 -21.20 5.55 -10.55
CA GLY A 79 -20.96 4.27 -9.88
C GLY A 79 -20.03 3.32 -10.63
N GLY A 80 -19.83 3.52 -11.94
CA GLY A 80 -18.88 2.74 -12.75
C GLY A 80 -17.50 3.38 -12.89
N ARG A 81 -17.35 4.65 -12.48
CA ARG A 81 -16.11 5.42 -12.63
C ARG A 81 -14.98 4.87 -11.77
N ASP A 82 -15.32 4.27 -10.63
CA ASP A 82 -14.36 3.81 -9.63
C ASP A 82 -14.16 2.27 -9.70
N LEU A 83 -14.70 1.62 -10.74
CA LEU A 83 -14.43 0.22 -11.04
C LEU A 83 -13.04 0.10 -11.70
N SER A 84 -12.18 -0.75 -11.17
CA SER A 84 -10.85 -0.96 -11.71
C SER A 84 -10.38 -2.38 -11.50
N ASP A 85 -9.81 -2.97 -12.54
CA ASP A 85 -9.16 -4.28 -12.44
C ASP A 85 -8.15 -4.33 -11.29
N VAL A 86 -8.10 -5.49 -10.65
CA VAL A 86 -7.06 -5.88 -9.72
C VAL A 86 -6.08 -6.77 -10.46
N LYS A 87 -4.85 -6.27 -10.67
CA LYS A 87 -3.78 -7.00 -11.36
C LYS A 87 -2.64 -7.28 -10.40
N VAL A 88 -2.26 -8.54 -10.27
CA VAL A 88 -1.10 -8.97 -9.51
C VAL A 88 0.04 -9.28 -10.46
N TYR A 89 1.24 -8.83 -10.14
CA TYR A 89 2.44 -9.11 -10.93
C TYR A 89 3.67 -9.17 -10.04
N THR A 90 4.78 -9.69 -10.59
CA THR A 90 6.05 -9.77 -9.87
C THR A 90 7.08 -8.88 -10.54
N LYS A 91 7.82 -8.12 -9.74
CA LYS A 91 8.94 -7.28 -10.17
C LYS A 91 10.03 -7.42 -9.10
N ASP A 92 11.28 -7.69 -9.52
CA ASP A 92 12.43 -7.81 -8.62
C ASP A 92 12.18 -8.77 -7.43
N ASP A 93 11.60 -9.94 -7.70
CA ASP A 93 11.19 -10.98 -6.72
C ASP A 93 10.15 -10.53 -5.67
N ALA A 94 9.58 -9.33 -5.81
CA ALA A 94 8.49 -8.82 -4.99
C ALA A 94 7.16 -8.88 -5.74
N GLU A 95 6.09 -9.26 -5.03
CA GLU A 95 4.73 -9.19 -5.55
C GLU A 95 4.19 -7.76 -5.45
N TYR A 96 3.55 -7.32 -6.52
CA TYR A 96 2.89 -6.04 -6.63
C TYR A 96 1.43 -6.21 -7.02
N LEU A 97 0.63 -5.23 -6.62
CA LEU A 97 -0.78 -5.10 -6.91
C LEU A 97 -0.98 -3.79 -7.67
N ASN A 98 -1.58 -3.85 -8.85
CA ASN A 98 -2.05 -2.68 -9.58
C ASN A 98 -3.57 -2.57 -9.45
N ILE A 99 -4.04 -1.43 -8.93
CA ILE A 99 -5.46 -1.09 -8.82
C ILE A 99 -5.62 0.34 -9.34
N ALA A 100 -6.53 0.53 -10.29
CA ALA A 100 -6.81 1.84 -10.91
C ALA A 100 -5.53 2.57 -11.39
N GLY A 101 -4.56 1.82 -11.94
CA GLY A 101 -3.31 2.35 -12.46
C GLY A 101 -2.24 2.69 -11.42
N LYS A 102 -2.48 2.40 -10.13
CA LYS A 102 -1.52 2.61 -9.04
C LYS A 102 -0.88 1.31 -8.61
N ASN A 103 0.40 1.35 -8.34
CA ASN A 103 1.17 0.18 -7.92
C ASN A 103 1.37 0.17 -6.42
N TYR A 104 1.16 -1.01 -5.84
CA TYR A 104 1.32 -1.28 -4.43
C TYR A 104 2.22 -2.50 -4.25
N ILE A 105 3.24 -2.39 -3.39
CA ILE A 105 4.13 -3.50 -3.07
C ILE A 105 3.55 -4.35 -1.93
N SER A 106 3.66 -5.67 -2.02
CA SER A 106 3.25 -6.60 -0.95
C SER A 106 4.02 -6.35 0.35
N GLU A 107 3.34 -6.55 1.47
CA GLU A 107 3.94 -6.46 2.80
C GLU A 107 5.15 -7.38 3.02
N ASP A 108 5.20 -8.49 2.28
CA ASP A 108 6.26 -9.49 2.36
C ASP A 108 7.62 -8.93 1.92
N ALA A 109 7.61 -7.94 1.04
CA ALA A 109 8.81 -7.27 0.54
C ALA A 109 9.24 -6.05 1.39
N ILE A 110 8.50 -5.72 2.45
CA ILE A 110 8.79 -4.54 3.26
C ILE A 110 9.93 -4.80 4.24
N GLU A 111 10.99 -4.01 4.09
CA GLU A 111 12.15 -4.02 4.96
C GLU A 111 11.84 -3.46 6.37
N LYS A 112 12.62 -3.93 7.34
CA LYS A 112 12.57 -3.43 8.72
C LYS A 112 13.31 -2.10 8.82
N LEU A 113 12.72 -1.13 9.50
CA LEU A 113 13.34 0.18 9.70
C LEU A 113 14.66 0.04 10.50
N PRO A 114 15.82 0.51 9.98
CA PRO A 114 17.10 0.43 10.69
C PRO A 114 17.07 1.21 12.02
N THR A 115 17.74 0.68 13.04
CA THR A 115 17.75 1.30 14.39
C THR A 115 18.85 2.35 14.60
N LYS A 116 19.78 2.48 13.65
CA LYS A 116 20.87 3.47 13.63
C LYS A 116 20.57 4.50 12.53
N SER A 117 21.10 5.71 12.67
CA SER A 117 20.94 6.76 11.66
C SER A 117 21.51 6.32 10.31
N PHE A 118 20.81 6.64 9.23
CA PHE A 118 21.18 6.23 7.88
C PHE A 118 20.69 7.25 6.85
N THR A 119 21.23 7.13 5.64
CA THR A 119 20.76 7.86 4.46
C THR A 119 20.30 6.84 3.44
N VAL A 120 19.16 7.10 2.80
CA VAL A 120 18.64 6.28 1.70
C VAL A 120 18.33 7.18 0.52
N LYS A 121 18.70 6.71 -0.68
CA LYS A 121 18.33 7.33 -1.93
C LYS A 121 17.17 6.53 -2.51
N LEU A 122 16.08 7.20 -2.88
CA LEU A 122 14.98 6.56 -3.59
C LEU A 122 15.42 6.24 -5.01
N ASN A 123 14.99 5.08 -5.48
CA ASN A 123 15.02 4.73 -6.91
C ASN A 123 13.66 5.14 -7.50
N ASP A 124 13.10 4.35 -8.41
CA ASP A 124 11.85 4.68 -9.11
C ASP A 124 10.58 4.50 -8.26
N GLU A 125 10.73 4.12 -6.99
CA GLU A 125 9.62 3.82 -6.08
C GLU A 125 9.85 4.45 -4.70
N ASN A 126 8.74 4.86 -4.07
CA ASN A 126 8.70 5.31 -2.69
C ASN A 126 9.05 4.16 -1.75
N LYS A 127 9.81 4.46 -0.69
CA LYS A 127 10.38 3.41 0.18
C LYS A 127 9.61 3.28 1.48
N TRP A 128 9.00 2.11 1.67
CA TRP A 128 8.33 1.71 2.89
C TRP A 128 9.24 0.97 3.85
N TYR A 129 9.01 1.17 5.14
CA TYR A 129 9.68 0.47 6.23
C TYR A 129 8.68 0.06 7.31
N ARG A 130 8.84 -1.17 7.81
CA ARG A 130 8.13 -1.65 9.00
C ARG A 130 8.87 -1.26 10.26
N VAL A 131 8.19 -0.55 11.17
CA VAL A 131 8.74 -0.16 12.47
C VAL A 131 8.68 -1.35 13.42
N ASN A 132 9.84 -1.96 13.66
CA ASN A 132 9.99 -3.08 14.58
C ASN A 132 10.89 -2.72 15.77
N LYS A 133 12.19 -3.01 15.72
CA LYS A 133 13.19 -2.74 16.76
C LYS A 133 13.41 -1.24 16.97
N ALA A 134 12.97 -0.40 16.05
CA ALA A 134 13.01 1.05 16.17
C ALA A 134 11.81 1.63 16.97
N ALA A 135 10.83 0.81 17.34
CA ALA A 135 9.67 1.23 18.12
C ALA A 135 10.08 1.94 19.43
N GLY A 136 9.33 2.97 19.80
CA GLY A 136 9.58 3.82 20.96
C GLY A 136 10.61 4.93 20.72
N LYS A 137 11.47 4.83 19.70
CA LYS A 137 12.45 5.88 19.36
C LYS A 137 11.76 7.09 18.73
N THR A 138 12.40 8.24 18.86
CA THR A 138 12.08 9.43 18.08
C THR A 138 13.03 9.55 16.91
N VAL A 139 12.49 9.63 15.70
CA VAL A 139 13.24 9.86 14.46
C VAL A 139 13.03 11.29 13.97
N THR A 140 14.08 11.90 13.44
CA THR A 140 14.03 13.16 12.68
C THR A 140 14.50 12.85 11.26
N ILE A 141 13.70 13.24 10.27
CA ILE A 141 13.88 12.91 8.86
C ILE A 141 14.17 14.19 8.08
N GLN A 142 15.33 14.25 7.45
CA GLN A 142 15.64 15.31 6.48
C GLN A 142 15.12 14.85 5.12
N THR A 143 14.22 15.63 4.54
CA THR A 143 13.63 15.37 3.22
C THR A 143 14.26 16.29 2.17
N PRO A 144 14.28 15.90 0.89
CA PRO A 144 14.55 16.82 -0.20
C PRO A 144 13.40 17.85 -0.35
N LYS A 145 13.56 18.80 -1.27
CA LYS A 145 12.57 19.87 -1.55
C LYS A 145 11.20 19.30 -1.93
N ASN A 146 11.16 18.34 -2.86
CA ASN A 146 9.95 17.65 -3.33
C ASN A 146 9.82 16.28 -2.67
N GLY A 147 9.97 16.23 -1.34
CA GLY A 147 9.91 14.99 -0.59
C GLY A 147 9.08 15.11 0.67
N SER A 148 8.41 14.02 1.03
CA SER A 148 7.54 13.91 2.18
C SER A 148 7.77 12.59 2.92
N VAL A 149 7.23 12.51 4.12
CA VAL A 149 7.16 11.30 4.92
C VAL A 149 5.74 11.12 5.43
N ALA A 150 5.24 9.88 5.41
CA ALA A 150 4.03 9.51 6.11
C ALA A 150 4.28 8.33 7.06
N LEU A 151 3.48 8.30 8.13
CA LEU A 151 3.51 7.26 9.15
C LEU A 151 2.09 6.79 9.40
N TYR A 152 1.91 5.47 9.39
CA TYR A 152 0.65 4.80 9.64
C TYR A 152 0.81 3.86 10.82
N ASP A 153 -0.24 3.66 11.61
CA ASP A 153 -0.23 2.65 12.65
C ASP A 153 -0.31 1.22 12.08
N LYS A 154 -0.41 0.23 12.97
CA LYS A 154 -0.49 -1.19 12.60
C LYS A 154 -1.71 -1.54 11.75
N ASP A 155 -2.78 -0.75 11.82
CA ASP A 155 -4.05 -1.00 11.13
C ASP A 155 -4.14 -0.19 9.82
N GLY A 156 -3.12 0.63 9.52
CA GLY A 156 -3.07 1.48 8.33
C GLY A 156 -3.69 2.86 8.53
N ALA A 157 -4.05 3.23 9.76
CA ALA A 157 -4.54 4.58 10.03
C ALA A 157 -3.39 5.59 10.02
N MET A 158 -3.57 6.70 9.31
CA MET A 158 -2.55 7.73 9.18
C MET A 158 -2.33 8.45 10.51
N LEU A 159 -1.08 8.42 11.00
CA LEU A 159 -0.64 9.11 12.20
C LEU A 159 0.04 10.44 11.87
N ASN A 160 0.74 10.50 10.73
CA ASN A 160 1.36 11.72 10.24
C ASN A 160 1.53 11.67 8.72
N TYR A 161 1.41 12.82 8.07
CA TYR A 161 1.83 13.03 6.69
C TYR A 161 2.41 14.43 6.56
N SER A 162 3.73 14.52 6.34
CA SER A 162 4.46 15.78 6.47
C SER A 162 4.07 16.83 5.43
N THR A 163 3.42 16.44 4.33
CA THR A 163 2.83 17.37 3.36
C THR A 163 1.71 18.19 3.98
N ILE A 164 0.95 17.59 4.91
CA ILE A 164 -0.16 18.25 5.61
C ILE A 164 0.35 18.93 6.89
N THR A 165 1.14 18.21 7.69
CA THR A 165 1.49 18.64 9.05
C THR A 165 2.76 19.48 9.12
N GLY A 166 3.65 19.38 8.11
CA GLY A 166 5.02 19.89 8.17
C GLY A 166 5.94 19.09 9.12
N GLU A 167 5.40 18.14 9.88
CA GLU A 167 6.14 17.41 10.91
C GLU A 167 7.03 16.33 10.31
N LYS A 168 8.34 16.48 10.55
CA LYS A 168 9.39 15.55 10.11
C LYS A 168 10.12 14.89 11.27
N LYS A 169 9.64 15.11 12.49
CA LYS A 169 10.13 14.50 13.72
C LYS A 169 8.98 13.83 14.44
N MET A 170 9.10 12.53 14.70
CA MET A 170 8.00 11.75 15.26
C MET A 170 8.50 10.61 16.15
N LYS A 171 7.69 10.24 17.14
CA LYS A 171 7.87 9.00 17.90
C LYS A 171 7.35 7.84 17.06
N LEU A 172 8.10 6.75 17.01
CA LEU A 172 7.80 5.56 16.22
C LEU A 172 6.97 4.57 17.03
N PRO A 173 5.69 4.32 16.71
CA PRO A 173 4.89 3.29 17.36
C PRO A 173 5.33 1.89 16.95
N LYS A 174 5.05 0.89 17.77
CA LYS A 174 5.30 -0.51 17.43
C LYS A 174 4.41 -0.94 16.26
N ASP A 175 4.98 -1.70 15.33
CA ASP A 175 4.29 -2.29 14.17
C ASP A 175 3.70 -1.25 13.19
N ALA A 176 4.12 0.00 13.32
CA ALA A 176 3.79 1.09 12.40
C ALA A 176 4.51 0.94 11.05
N MET A 177 4.00 1.64 10.04
CA MET A 177 4.55 1.68 8.69
C MET A 177 4.99 3.10 8.36
N LEU A 178 6.27 3.27 7.99
CA LEU A 178 6.85 4.55 7.59
C LEU A 178 7.12 4.53 6.09
N VAL A 179 6.72 5.57 5.36
CA VAL A 179 7.02 5.72 3.93
C VAL A 179 7.79 7.01 3.67
N LEU A 180 8.85 6.90 2.88
CA LEU A 180 9.60 8.02 2.33
C LEU A 180 9.14 8.24 0.89
N ILE A 181 8.65 9.45 0.60
CA ILE A 181 7.95 9.75 -0.64
C ILE A 181 8.69 10.85 -1.39
N GLY A 182 9.10 10.62 -2.63
CA GLY A 182 9.83 11.61 -3.41
C GLY A 182 10.20 11.11 -4.79
N GLU A 183 10.75 12.01 -5.60
CA GLU A 183 11.18 11.71 -6.97
C GLU A 183 12.37 10.74 -6.99
N SER A 184 12.53 9.98 -8.07
CA SER A 184 13.69 9.10 -8.28
C SER A 184 15.00 9.88 -8.11
N GLY A 185 15.90 9.31 -7.32
CA GLY A 185 17.16 9.91 -6.93
C GLY A 185 17.12 10.86 -5.71
N SER A 186 15.95 11.09 -5.13
CA SER A 186 15.77 11.83 -3.87
C SER A 186 16.52 11.17 -2.71
N SER A 187 17.23 11.96 -1.90
CA SER A 187 17.97 11.47 -0.74
C SER A 187 17.32 11.89 0.57
N PHE A 188 17.11 10.92 1.46
CA PHE A 188 16.53 11.11 2.79
C PHE A 188 17.53 10.71 3.85
N LYS A 189 17.65 11.52 4.91
CA LYS A 189 18.50 11.21 6.06
C LYS A 189 17.65 11.04 7.30
N LEU A 190 17.71 9.85 7.91
CA LEU A 190 17.00 9.52 9.13
C LEU A 190 17.98 9.53 10.29
N THR A 191 17.66 10.31 11.32
CA THR A 191 18.47 10.42 12.54
C THR A 191 17.65 10.13 13.76
N TYR A 192 18.17 9.32 14.68
CA TYR A 192 17.48 8.99 15.92
C TYR A 192 17.97 9.85 17.07
N ALA A 193 17.06 10.25 17.95
CA ALA A 193 17.44 10.89 19.21
C ALA A 193 18.37 9.96 20.01
N LYS A 194 19.40 10.53 20.64
CA LYS A 194 20.26 9.77 21.57
C LYS A 194 19.39 9.29 22.73
N THR A 195 19.44 8.00 23.04
CA THR A 195 18.94 7.48 24.30
C THR A 195 19.76 8.14 25.40
N LYS A 196 19.10 8.86 26.32
CA LYS A 196 19.73 9.29 27.57
C LYS A 196 19.92 8.08 28.48
#